data_AF-A0A3L7N4K3-F1
#
_entry.id   AF-A0A3L7N4K3-F1
#
_cell.length_a   1.000
_cell.length_b   1.000
_cell.length_c   1.000
_cell.angle_alpha   90.00
_cell.angle_beta   90.00
_cell.angle_gamma   90.00
#
_symmetry.space_group_name_H-M   'P 1'
#
loop_
_entity.id
_entity.type
_entity.pdbx_description
1 polymer ?
#
loop_
_entity_poly.entity_id
_entity_poly.type
_entity_poly.pdbx_seq_one_letter_code
_entity_poly.pdbx_strand_id
1 'polypeptide(L)'
;MFVLHANWHSDQLHLWAESSALFLKLAQANNGKKNVEAVDDSKSEVILNHPFACGEAELRQLVASVGFGVAENASSSSMQLVLPFDHKNPAPSDRLAVAMDTDVDNGADLHLDTVQVPTIIVAVNEVQEKLLAFENAGGLDHEHTGHEFQFWCAAARFGLELMEDQRVVPTVQQDRSGMVKAHWRPWLHDAA
;
A
#
# COMPACT_ATOMS: atom_id res chain seq x y z
N MET A 1 -17.46 0.31 -0.59
CA MET A 1 -16.31 0.41 -1.51
C MET A 1 -15.05 0.13 -0.72
N PHE A 2 -14.05 -0.41 -1.40
CA PHE A 2 -12.70 -0.54 -0.87
C PHE A 2 -11.70 0.15 -1.78
N VAL A 3 -10.56 0.55 -1.23
CA VAL A 3 -9.40 0.99 -2.00
C VAL A 3 -8.23 0.09 -1.62
N LEU A 4 -7.84 -0.79 -2.52
CA LEU A 4 -6.70 -1.69 -2.39
C LEU A 4 -5.43 -0.93 -2.70
N HIS A 5 -4.45 -1.05 -1.81
CA HIS A 5 -3.16 -0.39 -1.85
C HIS A 5 -2.02 -1.40 -1.94
N ALA A 6 -0.96 -1.08 -2.68
CA ALA A 6 0.23 -1.91 -2.82
C ALA A 6 1.51 -1.18 -2.39
N ASN A 7 2.25 -1.76 -1.44
CA ASN A 7 3.45 -1.16 -0.85
C ASN A 7 4.60 -2.16 -0.84
N TRP A 8 5.79 -1.73 -1.27
CA TRP A 8 6.99 -2.58 -1.21
C TRP A 8 7.74 -2.36 0.10
N HIS A 9 8.03 -3.44 0.81
CA HIS A 9 8.78 -3.41 2.06
C HIS A 9 9.54 -4.71 2.27
N SER A 10 10.80 -4.64 2.73
CA SER A 10 11.60 -5.82 3.07
C SER A 10 11.61 -6.91 1.97
N ASP A 11 11.90 -6.50 0.74
CA ASP A 11 11.96 -7.35 -0.47
C ASP A 11 10.63 -8.04 -0.85
N GLN A 12 9.49 -7.55 -0.33
CA GLN A 12 8.16 -8.13 -0.55
C GLN A 12 7.15 -7.04 -0.92
N LEU A 13 6.17 -7.41 -1.74
CA LEU A 13 5.01 -6.55 -1.98
C LEU A 13 3.92 -6.89 -0.95
N HIS A 14 3.43 -5.88 -0.28
CA HIS A 14 2.35 -5.96 0.69
C HIS A 14 1.11 -5.30 0.13
N LEU A 15 -0.01 -6.01 0.21
CA LEU A 15 -1.33 -5.48 -0.10
C LEU A 15 -2.05 -5.14 1.19
N TRP A 16 -2.74 -4.01 1.23
CA TRP A 16 -3.71 -3.66 2.27
C TRP A 16 -4.85 -2.87 1.65
N ALA A 17 -5.93 -2.62 2.38
CA ALA A 17 -7.05 -1.86 1.83
C ALA A 17 -7.73 -0.95 2.84
N GLU A 18 -8.26 0.16 2.34
CA GLU A 18 -9.17 1.03 3.07
C GLU A 18 -10.62 0.60 2.83
N SER A 19 -11.46 0.70 3.86
CA SER A 19 -12.89 0.40 3.81
C SER A 19 -13.71 1.67 3.96
N SER A 20 -14.53 1.97 2.95
CA SER A 20 -15.46 3.09 2.99
C SER A 20 -16.49 2.94 4.12
N ALA A 21 -16.88 1.71 4.45
CA ALA A 21 -17.82 1.43 5.52
C ALA A 21 -17.22 1.73 6.90
N LEU A 22 -15.94 1.43 7.11
CA LEU A 22 -15.25 1.78 8.35
C LEU A 22 -15.01 3.30 8.45
N PHE A 23 -14.63 3.94 7.34
CA PHE A 23 -14.47 5.39 7.26
C PHE A 23 -15.76 6.13 7.65
N LEU A 24 -16.91 5.74 7.08
CA LEU A 24 -18.21 6.34 7.41
C LEU A 24 -18.61 6.12 8.87
N LYS A 25 -18.34 4.94 9.44
CA LYS A 25 -18.58 4.67 10.87
C LYS A 25 -17.76 5.60 11.77
N LEU A 26 -16.50 5.85 11.41
CA LEU A 26 -15.62 6.77 12.14
C LEU A 26 -16.14 8.21 12.06
N ALA A 27 -16.51 8.67 10.86
CA ALA A 27 -17.07 10.01 10.66
C ALA A 27 -18.36 10.23 11.46
N GLN A 28 -19.25 9.23 11.50
CA GLN A 28 -20.48 9.27 12.30
C GLN A 28 -20.19 9.33 13.81
N ALA A 29 -19.21 8.55 14.28
CA ALA A 29 -18.81 8.56 15.69
C ALA A 29 -18.22 9.92 16.12
N ASN A 30 -17.48 10.58 15.22
CA ASN A 30 -16.88 11.89 15.48
C ASN A 30 -17.92 13.02 15.46
N ASN A 31 -18.92 12.96 14.57
CA ASN A 31 -20.03 13.93 14.55
C ASN A 31 -20.87 13.92 15.85
N GLY A 32 -20.88 12.81 16.59
CA GLY A 32 -21.52 12.70 17.90
C GLY A 32 -20.70 13.25 19.08
N LYS A 33 -19.41 13.54 18.88
CA LYS A 33 -18.48 14.02 19.92
C LYS A 33 -18.03 15.45 19.63
N LYS A 34 -18.96 16.39 19.60
CA LYS A 34 -18.61 17.82 19.73
C LYS A 34 -18.22 18.08 21.18
N ASN A 35 -16.96 18.47 21.38
CA ASN A 35 -16.31 18.87 22.65
C ASN A 35 -15.86 17.73 23.57
N VAL A 36 -14.59 17.34 23.46
CA VAL A 36 -13.75 17.06 24.64
C VAL A 36 -12.39 17.71 24.40
N GLU A 37 -12.00 18.53 25.37
CA GLU A 37 -10.78 19.33 25.41
C GLU A 37 -9.50 18.48 25.22
N ALA A 38 -8.47 19.14 24.71
CA ALA A 38 -7.13 18.59 24.54
C ALA A 38 -6.55 18.14 25.89
N VAL A 39 -6.34 16.83 26.02
CA VAL A 39 -5.60 16.25 27.15
C VAL A 39 -4.20 15.86 26.67
N ASP A 40 -3.27 16.56 27.29
CA ASP A 40 -1.84 16.37 27.57
C ASP A 40 -1.02 15.29 26.84
N ASP A 41 0.14 15.79 26.40
CA ASP A 41 1.20 15.20 25.60
C ASP A 41 2.06 14.29 26.49
N SER A 42 1.77 12.99 26.52
CA SER A 42 2.64 11.98 27.12
C SER A 42 3.06 10.97 26.05
N LYS A 43 4.26 11.22 25.50
CA LYS A 43 4.98 10.40 24.53
C LYS A 43 5.26 8.99 25.07
N SER A 44 4.32 8.09 24.87
CA SER A 44 4.62 6.72 24.48
C SER A 44 4.27 6.62 23.00
N GLU A 45 5.22 6.23 22.14
CA GLU A 45 4.98 5.95 20.72
C GLU A 45 4.09 4.71 20.59
N VAL A 46 2.81 4.85 20.93
CA VAL A 46 1.81 3.84 20.66
C VAL A 46 1.44 4.00 19.20
N ILE A 47 1.98 3.11 18.37
CA ILE A 47 1.62 3.05 16.96
C ILE A 47 0.15 2.67 16.87
N LEU A 48 -0.66 3.58 16.33
CA LEU A 48 -2.10 3.38 16.19
C LEU A 48 -2.38 2.45 15.02
N ASN A 49 -3.41 1.60 15.16
CA ASN A 49 -3.95 0.86 14.02
C ASN A 49 -4.75 1.79 13.12
N HIS A 50 -4.67 1.59 11.82
CA HIS A 50 -5.39 2.40 10.85
C HIS A 50 -6.90 2.17 10.99
N PRO A 51 -7.70 3.20 11.35
CA PRO A 51 -9.06 3.01 11.86
C PRO A 51 -10.06 2.53 10.81
N PHE A 52 -9.71 2.69 9.52
CA PHE A 52 -10.53 2.22 8.41
C PHE A 52 -9.76 1.29 7.47
N ALA A 53 -8.70 0.62 7.94
CA ALA A 53 -8.10 -0.49 7.21
C ALA A 53 -8.94 -1.77 7.35
N CYS A 54 -9.06 -2.52 6.26
CA CYS A 54 -9.71 -3.82 6.22
C CYS A 54 -9.00 -4.85 7.10
N GLY A 55 -9.77 -5.75 7.71
CA GLY A 55 -9.20 -6.95 8.33
C GLY A 55 -8.68 -7.94 7.28
N GLU A 56 -7.91 -8.93 7.73
CA GLU A 56 -7.32 -9.96 6.85
C GLU A 56 -8.37 -10.67 5.96
N ALA A 57 -9.47 -11.12 6.55
CA ALA A 57 -10.48 -11.90 5.82
C ALA A 57 -11.14 -11.08 4.69
N GLU A 58 -11.45 -9.81 4.98
CA GLU A 58 -11.99 -8.87 3.98
C GLU A 58 -10.96 -8.57 2.89
N LEU A 59 -9.70 -8.38 3.28
CA LEU A 59 -8.61 -8.13 2.35
C LEU A 59 -8.38 -9.30 1.40
N ARG A 60 -8.42 -10.55 1.89
CA ARG A 60 -8.33 -11.76 1.04
C ARG A 60 -9.45 -11.82 0.01
N GLN A 61 -10.68 -11.54 0.43
CA GLN A 61 -11.83 -11.50 -0.46
C GLN A 61 -11.72 -10.40 -1.51
N LEU A 62 -11.28 -9.21 -1.09
CA LEU A 62 -11.09 -8.07 -1.99
C LEU A 62 -10.04 -8.37 -3.06
N VAL A 63 -8.86 -8.85 -2.66
CA VAL A 63 -7.76 -9.18 -3.57
C VAL A 63 -8.18 -10.21 -4.61
N ALA A 64 -8.99 -11.20 -4.21
CA ALA A 64 -9.57 -12.15 -5.15
C ALA A 64 -10.58 -11.49 -6.11
N SER A 65 -11.46 -10.60 -5.60
CA SER A 65 -12.48 -9.93 -6.40
C SER A 65 -11.92 -8.95 -7.44
N VAL A 66 -10.81 -8.27 -7.14
CA VAL A 66 -10.17 -7.35 -8.09
C VAL A 66 -9.32 -8.08 -9.13
N GLY A 67 -9.20 -9.41 -9.04
CA GLY A 67 -8.44 -10.21 -10.00
C GLY A 67 -6.92 -10.14 -9.87
N PHE A 68 -6.36 -9.53 -8.81
CA PHE A 68 -4.91 -9.54 -8.57
C PHE A 68 -4.40 -10.94 -8.20
N GLY A 69 -5.25 -11.74 -7.53
CA GLY A 69 -5.03 -13.16 -7.27
C GLY A 69 -3.81 -13.43 -6.39
N VAL A 70 -4.01 -13.65 -5.09
CA VAL A 70 -2.95 -14.07 -4.17
C VAL A 70 -3.13 -15.55 -3.79
N ALA A 71 -2.03 -16.27 -3.55
CA ALA A 71 -2.08 -17.66 -3.12
C ALA A 71 -2.94 -17.82 -1.86
N GLU A 72 -3.74 -18.88 -1.77
CA GLU A 72 -4.64 -19.12 -0.63
C GLU A 72 -3.88 -19.14 0.71
N ASN A 73 -2.66 -19.65 0.70
CA ASN A 73 -1.76 -19.76 1.85
C ASN A 73 -0.82 -18.55 2.02
N ALA A 74 -1.03 -17.46 1.29
CA ALA A 74 -0.18 -16.28 1.42
C ALA A 74 -0.18 -15.75 2.85
N SER A 75 1.00 -15.41 3.34
CA SER A 75 1.20 -14.96 4.72
C SER A 75 0.54 -13.62 4.97
N SER A 76 -0.16 -13.53 6.10
CA SER A 76 -0.59 -12.25 6.66
C SER A 76 0.55 -11.61 7.42
N SER A 77 0.59 -10.28 7.40
CA SER A 77 1.56 -9.49 8.14
C SER A 77 0.94 -8.14 8.53
N SER A 78 1.76 -7.25 9.07
CA SER A 78 1.39 -5.86 9.27
C SER A 78 2.54 -4.97 8.83
N MET A 79 2.22 -3.77 8.38
CA MET A 79 3.18 -2.77 7.94
C MET A 79 2.94 -1.47 8.68
N GLN A 80 4.02 -0.78 9.03
CA GLN A 80 3.96 0.59 9.51
C GLN A 80 4.06 1.53 8.29
N LEU A 81 3.12 2.45 8.19
CA LEU A 81 3.09 3.48 7.17
C LEU A 81 3.17 4.85 7.84
N VAL A 82 3.87 5.78 7.20
CA VAL A 82 3.82 7.19 7.55
C VAL A 82 2.82 7.83 6.60
N LEU A 83 1.68 8.25 7.13
CA LEU A 83 0.57 8.80 6.34
C LEU A 83 0.27 10.25 6.75
N PRO A 84 -0.38 11.03 5.88
CA PRO A 84 -1.01 12.28 6.27
C PRO A 84 -2.14 12.02 7.27
N PHE A 85 -2.20 12.81 8.33
CA PHE A 85 -3.24 12.81 9.34
C PHE A 85 -3.95 14.16 9.32
N ASP A 86 -5.27 14.13 9.49
CA ASP A 86 -6.08 15.30 9.84
C ASP A 86 -6.56 15.15 11.29
N HIS A 87 -6.14 16.08 12.14
CA HIS A 87 -6.33 16.06 13.58
C HIS A 87 -5.78 14.81 14.30
N LYS A 88 -6.58 13.74 14.41
CA LYS A 88 -6.21 12.49 15.13
C LYS A 88 -6.36 11.24 14.29
N ASN A 89 -6.82 11.37 13.05
CA ASN A 89 -7.07 10.24 12.17
C ASN A 89 -6.25 10.40 10.88
N PRO A 90 -5.79 9.29 10.28
CA PRO A 90 -5.20 9.35 8.96
C PRO A 90 -6.23 9.92 7.97
N ALA A 91 -5.77 10.79 7.08
CA ALA A 91 -6.57 11.26 5.96
C ALA A 91 -6.88 10.07 5.03
N PRO A 92 -8.08 10.01 4.43
CA PRO A 92 -8.39 9.00 3.43
C PRO A 92 -7.50 9.19 2.20
N SER A 93 -7.17 8.12 1.49
CA SER A 93 -6.55 8.26 0.16
C SER A 93 -7.42 9.07 -0.81
N ASP A 94 -6.83 9.70 -1.82
CA ASP A 94 -7.56 10.49 -2.83
C ASP A 94 -8.74 9.73 -3.44
N ARG A 95 -8.55 8.44 -3.75
CA ARG A 95 -9.60 7.57 -4.29
C ARG A 95 -10.75 7.39 -3.31
N LEU A 96 -10.44 7.19 -2.04
CA LEU A 96 -11.47 7.07 -1.00
C LEU A 96 -12.16 8.41 -0.76
N ALA A 97 -11.42 9.51 -0.71
CA ALA A 97 -11.95 10.86 -0.54
C ALA A 97 -12.95 11.23 -1.64
N VAL A 98 -12.57 11.01 -2.91
CA VAL A 98 -13.44 11.23 -4.08
C VAL A 98 -14.70 10.36 -4.00
N ALA A 99 -14.55 9.07 -3.67
CA ALA A 99 -15.70 8.17 -3.56
C ALA A 99 -16.67 8.57 -2.44
N MET A 100 -16.16 9.15 -1.36
CA MET A 100 -16.94 9.58 -0.20
C MET A 100 -17.38 11.05 -0.26
N ASP A 101 -17.10 11.75 -1.36
CA ASP A 101 -17.39 13.19 -1.52
C ASP A 101 -16.85 14.02 -0.33
N THR A 102 -15.64 13.69 0.12
CA THR A 102 -14.99 14.32 1.27
C THR A 102 -13.91 15.29 0.81
N ASP A 103 -14.04 16.56 1.21
CA ASP A 103 -13.03 17.59 0.98
C ASP A 103 -11.90 17.44 2.03
N VAL A 104 -10.71 17.05 1.58
CA VAL A 104 -9.54 16.80 2.44
C VAL A 104 -8.67 18.06 2.57
N ASP A 105 -8.87 19.07 1.72
CA ASP A 105 -7.96 20.24 1.63
C ASP A 105 -8.45 21.45 2.45
N ASN A 106 -9.73 21.52 2.77
CA ASN A 106 -10.32 22.77 3.28
C ASN A 106 -10.22 22.89 4.81
N GLY A 107 -9.11 23.46 5.28
CA GLY A 107 -8.88 23.78 6.70
C GLY A 107 -8.33 22.63 7.54
N ALA A 108 -7.77 21.60 6.90
CA ALA A 108 -7.18 20.44 7.55
C ALA A 108 -5.88 20.78 8.31
N ASP A 109 -5.73 20.20 9.51
CA ASP A 109 -4.51 20.31 10.33
C ASP A 109 -3.57 19.15 9.98
N LEU A 110 -3.00 19.23 8.78
CA LEU A 110 -2.23 18.16 8.19
C LEU A 110 -0.85 18.00 8.82
N HIS A 111 -0.58 16.79 9.32
CA HIS A 111 0.74 16.37 9.78
C HIS A 111 1.01 14.92 9.35
N LEU A 112 2.27 14.49 9.45
CA LEU A 112 2.63 13.09 9.21
C LEU A 112 2.71 12.36 10.54
N ASP A 113 2.07 11.19 10.61
CA ASP A 113 2.21 10.28 11.75
C ASP A 113 2.24 8.82 11.28
N THR A 114 2.67 7.94 12.19
CA THR A 114 2.86 6.51 11.92
C THR A 114 1.64 5.71 12.31
N VAL A 115 1.23 4.83 11.42
CA VAL A 115 0.07 3.96 11.59
C VAL A 115 0.39 2.54 11.16
N GLN A 116 -0.20 1.56 11.83
CA GLN A 116 -0.08 0.16 11.48
C GLN A 116 -1.28 -0.29 10.65
N VAL A 117 -1.00 -0.94 9.52
CA VAL A 117 -2.01 -1.55 8.64
C VAL A 117 -1.82 -3.07 8.59
N PRO A 118 -2.90 -3.86 8.63
CA PRO A 118 -2.84 -5.28 8.29
C PRO A 118 -2.55 -5.44 6.79
N THR A 119 -1.73 -6.43 6.45
CA THR A 119 -1.31 -6.68 5.06
C THR A 119 -1.37 -8.15 4.70
N ILE A 120 -1.49 -8.44 3.41
CA ILE A 120 -1.19 -9.75 2.83
C ILE A 120 0.09 -9.62 2.00
N ILE A 121 1.00 -10.56 2.20
CA ILE A 121 2.26 -10.60 1.45
C ILE A 121 2.05 -11.29 0.11
N VAL A 122 2.55 -10.68 -0.95
CA VAL A 122 2.73 -11.30 -2.25
C VAL A 122 4.19 -11.74 -2.35
N ALA A 123 4.41 -13.04 -2.56
CA ALA A 123 5.75 -13.60 -2.61
C ALA A 123 6.53 -13.00 -3.78
N VAL A 124 7.79 -12.59 -3.54
CA VAL A 124 8.62 -11.83 -4.49
C VAL A 124 8.77 -12.51 -5.85
N ASN A 125 8.78 -13.84 -5.88
CA ASN A 125 8.88 -14.66 -7.10
C ASN A 125 7.59 -14.68 -7.93
N GLU A 126 6.48 -14.19 -7.39
CA GLU A 126 5.19 -14.13 -8.09
C GLU A 126 4.75 -12.68 -8.39
N VAL A 127 5.35 -11.68 -7.73
CA VAL A 127 4.91 -10.28 -7.82
C VAL A 127 4.89 -9.78 -9.27
N GLN A 128 5.96 -10.03 -10.03
CA GLN A 128 6.06 -9.54 -11.40
C GLN A 128 4.97 -10.15 -12.30
N GLU A 129 4.82 -11.47 -12.28
CA GLU A 129 3.78 -12.16 -13.06
C GLU A 129 2.38 -11.64 -12.70
N LYS A 130 2.09 -11.50 -11.40
CA LYS A 130 0.78 -11.03 -10.92
C LYS A 130 0.49 -9.58 -11.33
N LEU A 131 1.46 -8.68 -11.22
CA LEU A 131 1.30 -7.29 -11.65
C LEU A 131 1.03 -7.18 -13.16
N LEU A 132 1.73 -7.97 -13.97
CA LEU A 132 1.53 -8.01 -15.42
C LEU A 132 0.19 -8.65 -15.80
N ALA A 133 -0.18 -9.76 -15.15
CA ALA A 133 -1.48 -10.40 -15.36
C ALA A 133 -2.64 -9.48 -14.97
N PHE A 134 -2.48 -8.76 -13.85
CA PHE A 134 -3.43 -7.75 -13.39
C PHE A 134 -3.58 -6.59 -14.37
N GLU A 135 -2.46 -6.01 -14.87
CA GLU A 135 -2.49 -4.96 -15.90
C GLU A 135 -3.19 -5.45 -17.17
N ASN A 136 -2.81 -6.62 -17.67
CA ASN A 136 -3.37 -7.21 -18.90
C ASN A 136 -4.86 -7.54 -18.79
N ALA A 137 -5.36 -7.84 -17.59
CA ALA A 137 -6.78 -8.08 -17.33
C ALA A 137 -7.60 -6.78 -17.18
N GLY A 138 -6.99 -5.59 -17.34
CA GLY A 138 -7.65 -4.30 -17.16
C GLY A 138 -7.76 -3.88 -15.69
N GLY A 139 -6.96 -4.45 -14.79
CA GLY A 139 -7.02 -4.18 -13.36
C GLY A 139 -6.76 -2.72 -12.97
N LEU A 140 -6.05 -1.96 -13.81
CA LEU A 140 -5.80 -0.52 -13.59
C LEU A 140 -7.05 0.36 -13.74
N ASP A 141 -8.05 -0.11 -14.49
CA ASP A 141 -9.33 0.59 -14.67
C ASP A 141 -10.31 0.29 -13.51
N HIS A 142 -9.89 -0.57 -12.57
CA HIS A 142 -10.73 -0.98 -11.45
C HIS A 142 -10.90 0.18 -10.45
N GLU A 143 -12.15 0.49 -10.09
CA GLU A 143 -12.45 1.60 -9.17
C GLU A 143 -11.87 1.39 -7.76
N HIS A 144 -11.65 0.13 -7.37
CA HIS A 144 -11.13 -0.25 -6.06
C HIS A 144 -9.60 -0.30 -5.93
N THR A 145 -8.80 0.18 -6.89
CA THR A 145 -7.33 0.16 -6.77
C THR A 145 -6.73 1.56 -6.57
N GLY A 146 -5.71 1.65 -5.73
CA GLY A 146 -4.93 2.85 -5.54
C GLY A 146 -4.07 3.18 -6.77
N HIS A 147 -3.64 4.44 -6.87
CA HIS A 147 -2.87 4.91 -8.03
C HIS A 147 -1.48 4.28 -8.13
N GLU A 148 -0.92 3.82 -7.01
CA GLU A 148 0.37 3.16 -6.94
C GLU A 148 0.42 1.83 -7.71
N PHE A 149 -0.73 1.19 -7.99
CA PHE A 149 -0.76 0.03 -8.90
C PHE A 149 -0.26 0.37 -10.31
N GLN A 150 -0.52 1.58 -10.82
CA GLN A 150 0.00 2.00 -12.12
C GLN A 150 1.53 2.03 -12.10
N PHE A 151 2.11 2.55 -11.02
CA PHE A 151 3.55 2.56 -10.83
C PHE A 151 4.12 1.14 -10.76
N TRP A 152 3.50 0.24 -9.97
CA TRP A 152 4.00 -1.12 -9.81
C TRP A 152 3.88 -1.96 -11.08
N CYS A 153 2.78 -1.84 -11.83
CA CYS A 153 2.63 -2.50 -13.14
C CYS A 153 3.67 -1.98 -14.14
N ALA A 154 3.89 -0.67 -14.21
CA ALA A 154 4.93 -0.08 -15.05
C ALA A 154 6.33 -0.56 -14.65
N ALA A 155 6.63 -0.65 -13.35
CA ALA A 155 7.89 -1.18 -12.84
C ALA A 155 8.09 -2.67 -13.17
N ALA A 156 7.04 -3.49 -13.09
CA ALA A 156 7.07 -4.90 -13.44
C ALA A 156 7.35 -5.11 -14.95
N ARG A 157 6.71 -4.30 -15.80
CA ARG A 157 6.94 -4.29 -17.25
C ARG A 157 8.34 -3.81 -17.60
N PHE A 158 8.79 -2.71 -17.00
CA PHE A 158 10.15 -2.22 -17.19
C PHE A 158 11.21 -3.24 -16.78
N GLY A 159 11.00 -3.94 -15.66
CA GLY A 159 11.87 -5.05 -15.24
C GLY A 159 11.92 -6.18 -16.27
N LEU A 160 10.79 -6.49 -16.93
CA LEU A 160 10.73 -7.51 -17.98
C LEU A 160 11.49 -7.06 -19.24
N GLU A 161 11.27 -5.83 -19.69
CA GLU A 161 11.94 -5.23 -20.85
C GLU A 161 13.47 -5.22 -20.66
N LEU A 162 13.96 -4.87 -19.46
CA LEU A 162 15.39 -4.92 -19.15
C LEU A 162 15.97 -6.35 -19.22
N MET A 163 15.20 -7.35 -18.82
CA MET A 163 15.62 -8.75 -18.92
C MET A 163 15.62 -9.23 -20.37
N GLU A 164 14.60 -8.85 -21.15
CA GLU A 164 14.49 -9.16 -22.58
C GLU A 164 15.66 -8.58 -23.38
N ASP A 165 16.00 -7.31 -23.12
CA ASP A 165 17.12 -6.60 -23.76
C ASP A 165 18.50 -7.02 -23.22
N GLN A 166 18.56 -7.98 -22.27
CA GLN A 166 19.77 -8.39 -21.57
C GLN A 166 20.52 -7.21 -20.91
N ARG A 167 19.78 -6.17 -20.52
CA ARG A 167 20.29 -4.98 -19.84
C ARG A 167 20.35 -5.19 -18.32
N VAL A 168 20.87 -6.34 -17.91
CA VAL A 168 21.02 -6.71 -16.50
C VAL A 168 22.41 -7.28 -16.24
N VAL A 169 23.06 -6.81 -15.18
CA VAL A 169 24.39 -7.28 -14.77
C VAL A 169 24.27 -8.13 -13.51
N PRO A 170 24.57 -9.43 -13.56
CA PRO A 170 24.61 -10.26 -12.36
C PRO A 170 25.70 -9.74 -11.42
N THR A 171 25.31 -9.46 -10.19
CA THR A 171 26.12 -8.80 -9.17
C THR A 171 25.94 -9.52 -7.84
N VAL A 172 26.94 -9.43 -6.98
CA VAL A 172 26.88 -9.90 -5.61
C VAL A 172 26.96 -8.71 -4.68
N GLN A 173 26.01 -8.60 -3.74
CA GLN A 173 26.01 -7.57 -2.71
C GLN A 173 26.24 -8.22 -1.35
N GLN A 174 27.23 -7.72 -0.63
CA GLN A 174 27.48 -8.09 0.76
C GLN A 174 27.03 -6.95 1.67
N ASP A 175 26.19 -7.24 2.65
CA ASP A 175 25.79 -6.25 3.65
C ASP A 175 26.80 -6.16 4.81
N ARG A 176 26.55 -5.23 5.74
CA ARG A 176 27.42 -5.01 6.91
C ARG A 176 27.44 -6.20 7.89
N SER A 177 26.46 -7.10 7.83
CA SER A 177 26.43 -8.34 8.62
C SER A 177 27.29 -9.44 8.01
N GLY A 178 27.79 -9.23 6.79
CA GLY A 178 28.52 -10.21 6.02
C GLY A 178 27.63 -11.12 5.18
N MET A 179 26.30 -10.96 5.22
CA MET A 179 25.36 -11.70 4.39
C MET A 179 25.56 -11.32 2.91
N VAL A 180 25.64 -12.35 2.08
CA VAL A 180 25.87 -12.21 0.64
C VAL A 180 24.59 -12.54 -0.12
N LYS A 181 24.12 -11.61 -0.95
CA LYS A 181 22.95 -11.78 -1.82
C LYS A 181 23.35 -11.62 -3.29
N ALA A 182 22.83 -12.50 -4.14
CA ALA A 182 22.90 -12.30 -5.59
C ALA A 182 21.83 -11.29 -6.02
N HIS A 183 22.19 -10.36 -6.90
CA HIS A 183 21.30 -9.33 -7.43
C HIS A 183 21.53 -9.17 -8.93
N TRP A 184 20.46 -8.88 -9.67
CA TRP A 184 20.55 -8.43 -11.06
C TRP A 184 20.41 -6.91 -11.08
N ARG A 185 21.48 -6.20 -11.45
CA ARG A 185 21.45 -4.74 -11.51
C ARG A 185 21.04 -4.27 -12.89
N PRO A 186 20.07 -3.36 -13.01
CA PRO A 186 19.68 -2.83 -14.31
C PRO A 186 20.80 -1.97 -14.90
N TRP A 187 21.11 -2.17 -16.18
CA TRP A 187 22.01 -1.30 -16.93
C TRP A 187 21.20 -0.21 -17.63
N LEU A 188 21.12 0.95 -16.97
CA LEU A 188 20.32 2.11 -17.42
C LEU A 188 21.08 3.09 -18.32
N HIS A 189 22.40 3.00 -18.40
CA HIS A 189 23.22 3.89 -19.20
C HIS A 189 23.22 3.45 -20.67
N ASP A 190 22.50 4.17 -21.51
CA ASP A 190 22.66 4.08 -22.96
C ASP A 190 23.87 4.94 -23.37
N ALA A 191 24.72 4.45 -24.27
CA ALA A 191 25.76 5.28 -24.87
C ALA A 191 25.07 6.29 -25.80
N ALA A 192 25.19 7.58 -25.48
CA ALA A 192 24.71 8.69 -26.31
C ALA A 192 25.52 8.80 -27.61
#